data_AF-A0A6N2K9U5-F1
#
_entry.id   AF-A0A6N2K9U5-F1
#
_cell.length_a   1.000
_cell.length_b   1.000
_cell.length_c   1.000
_cell.angle_alpha   90.00
_cell.angle_beta   90.00
_cell.angle_gamma   90.00
#
_symmetry.space_group_name_H-M   'P 1'
#
loop_
_entity.id
_entity.type
_entity.pdbx_description
1 polymer ?
#
loop_
_entity_poly.entity_id
_entity_poly.type
_entity_poly.pdbx_seq_one_letter_code
_entity_poly.pdbx_strand_id
1 'polypeptide(L)'
;MQAERVIADLFTLCPDAKAATGVATEEIERAIKSLGLQKRRAKMVRRLSEDYLEEGWTHVTQLPGVGKYAADAYAIFCTGKVETG
;
A
#
# COMPACT_ATOMS: atom_id res chain seq x y z
N MET A 1 -11.04 12.72 7.90
CA MET A 1 -10.67 11.86 9.05
C MET A 1 -9.15 11.83 9.27
N GLN A 2 -8.65 11.33 10.41
CA GLN A 2 -7.20 11.23 10.70
C GLN A 2 -6.43 10.46 9.61
N ALA A 3 -7.00 9.37 9.08
CA ALA A 3 -6.36 8.56 8.04
C ALA A 3 -6.13 9.33 6.74
N GLU A 4 -7.04 10.20 6.31
CA GLU A 4 -6.89 10.99 5.07
C GLU A 4 -5.66 11.90 5.11
N ARG A 5 -5.43 12.57 6.24
CA ARG A 5 -4.25 13.44 6.42
C ARG A 5 -2.96 12.63 6.36
N VAL A 6 -2.91 11.51 7.09
CA VAL A 6 -1.75 10.63 7.09
C VAL A 6 -1.47 10.03 5.71
N ILE A 7 -2.51 9.70 4.95
CA ILE A 7 -2.36 9.20 3.57
C ILE A 7 -1.76 10.29 2.67
N ALA A 8 -2.20 11.54 2.79
CA ALA A 8 -1.63 12.65 2.01
C ALA A 8 -0.14 12.88 2.35
N ASP A 9 0.22 12.85 3.63
CA ASP A 9 1.62 12.97 4.07
C ASP A 9 2.46 11.80 3.56
N LEU A 10 1.92 10.58 3.62
CA LEU A 10 2.58 9.38 3.09
C LEU A 10 2.81 9.48 1.58
N PHE A 11 1.84 9.96 0.79
CA PHE A 11 2.03 10.15 -0.65
C PHE A 11 2.93 11.33 -1.00
N THR A 12 3.08 12.32 -0.11
CA THR A 12 4.10 13.35 -0.27
C THR A 12 5.51 12.76 -0.09
N LEU A 13 5.68 11.86 0.88
CA LEU A 13 6.94 11.16 1.14
C LEU A 13 7.25 10.09 0.07
N CYS A 14 6.22 9.35 -0.37
CA CYS A 14 6.28 8.23 -1.29
C CYS A 14 5.28 8.47 -2.44
N PRO A 15 5.61 9.31 -3.43
CA PRO A 15 4.69 9.65 -4.52
C PRO A 15 4.35 8.48 -5.43
N ASP A 16 5.22 7.47 -5.49
CA ASP A 16 5.00 6.24 -6.24
C ASP A 16 5.68 5.04 -5.56
N ALA A 17 5.44 3.84 -6.09
CA ALA A 17 6.01 2.60 -5.58
C ALA A 17 7.55 2.61 -5.63
N LYS A 18 8.15 3.22 -6.66
CA LYS A 18 9.61 3.24 -6.81
C LYS A 18 10.25 4.09 -5.73
N ALA A 19 9.71 5.28 -5.46
CA ALA A 19 10.11 6.13 -4.35
C ALA A 19 9.99 5.40 -3.01
N ALA A 20 8.87 4.70 -2.78
CA ALA A 20 8.65 3.95 -1.54
C ALA A 20 9.72 2.87 -1.28
N THR A 21 10.29 2.25 -2.31
CA THR A 21 11.40 1.28 -2.14
C THR A 21 12.67 1.92 -1.58
N GLY A 22 12.93 3.19 -1.94
CA GLY A 22 14.14 3.93 -1.58
C GLY A 22 14.02 4.73 -0.28
N VAL A 23 12.80 5.00 0.19
CA VAL A 23 12.57 5.67 1.47
C VAL A 23 12.87 4.72 2.64
N ALA A 24 13.58 5.22 3.65
CA ALA A 24 13.87 4.44 4.86
C ALA A 24 12.59 4.05 5.60
N THR A 25 12.53 2.82 6.11
CA THR A 25 11.34 2.28 6.79
C THR A 25 10.91 3.15 7.97
N GLU A 26 11.87 3.77 8.66
CA GLU A 26 11.70 4.62 9.82
C GLU A 26 11.02 5.96 9.48
N GLU A 27 11.21 6.48 8.26
CA GLU A 27 10.50 7.68 7.76
C GLU A 27 9.02 7.36 7.55
N ILE A 28 8.73 6.22 6.92
CA ILE A 28 7.35 5.75 6.71
C ILE A 28 6.70 5.46 8.06
N GLU A 29 7.42 4.84 9.00
CA GLU A 29 6.93 4.60 10.37
C GLU A 29 6.52 5.91 11.06
N ARG A 30 7.33 6.96 10.93
CA ARG A 30 7.01 8.28 11.49
C ARG A 30 5.77 8.88 10.84
N ALA A 31 5.68 8.83 9.51
CA ALA A 31 4.53 9.36 8.76
C ALA A 31 3.22 8.72 9.23
N ILE A 32 3.22 7.40 9.45
CA ILE A 32 2.00 6.66 9.83
C ILE A 32 1.85 6.41 11.34
N LYS A 33 2.69 7.03 12.18
CA LYS A 33 2.81 6.74 13.62
C LYS A 33 1.47 6.78 14.35
N SER A 34 0.60 7.71 13.96
CA SER A 34 -0.69 7.94 14.61
C SER A 34 -1.75 6.87 14.31
N LEU A 35 -1.53 6.00 13.32
CA LEU A 35 -2.49 4.97 12.89
C LEU A 35 -2.32 3.62 13.61
N GLY A 36 -1.28 3.48 14.44
CA GLY A 36 -0.93 2.23 15.13
C GLY A 36 -0.36 1.15 14.21
N LEU A 37 0.27 0.13 14.80
CA LEU A 37 0.98 -0.95 14.11
C LEU A 37 2.04 -0.44 13.10
N GLN A 38 2.54 0.78 13.29
CA GLN A 38 3.32 1.55 12.35
C GLN A 38 4.60 0.81 11.91
N LYS A 39 5.28 0.12 12.83
CA LYS A 39 6.47 -0.69 12.52
C LYS A 39 6.18 -1.78 11.49
N ARG A 40 5.06 -2.49 11.67
CA ARG A 40 4.64 -3.57 10.77
C ARG A 40 4.14 -2.98 9.45
N ARG A 41 3.33 -1.92 9.51
CA ARG A 41 2.75 -1.29 8.32
C ARG A 41 3.82 -0.63 7.44
N ALA A 42 4.83 0.02 8.03
CA ALA A 42 5.92 0.63 7.27
C ALA A 42 6.74 -0.41 6.50
N LYS A 43 7.09 -1.52 7.14
CA LYS A 43 7.73 -2.67 6.47
C LYS A 43 6.87 -3.22 5.34
N MET A 44 5.55 -3.34 5.59
CA MET A 44 4.60 -3.84 4.60
C MET A 44 4.48 -2.90 3.39
N VAL A 45 4.42 -1.58 3.59
CA VAL A 45 4.35 -0.60 2.50
C VAL A 45 5.58 -0.69 1.59
N ARG A 46 6.78 -0.74 2.17
CA ARG A 46 8.01 -0.91 1.37
C ARG A 46 8.00 -2.22 0.60
N ARG A 47 7.71 -3.33 1.29
CA ARG A 47 7.72 -4.66 0.67
C ARG A 47 6.65 -4.82 -0.41
N LEU A 48 5.45 -4.27 -0.19
CA LEU A 48 4.40 -4.17 -1.20
C LEU A 48 4.88 -3.39 -2.42
N SER A 49 5.56 -2.28 -2.22
CA SER A 49 6.05 -1.43 -3.31
C SER A 49 7.17 -2.10 -4.10
N GLU A 50 8.06 -2.83 -3.42
CA GLU A 50 9.09 -3.67 -4.04
C GLU A 50 8.44 -4.76 -4.91
N ASP A 51 7.56 -5.58 -4.33
CA ASP A 51 6.92 -6.70 -5.03
C ASP A 51 5.95 -6.23 -6.14
N TYR A 52 5.34 -5.05 -5.99
CA TYR A 52 4.46 -4.46 -7.01
C TYR A 52 5.20 -4.10 -8.30
N LEU A 53 6.48 -3.71 -8.21
CA LEU A 53 7.31 -3.34 -9.35
C LEU A 53 7.91 -4.54 -10.08
N GLU A 54 7.89 -5.73 -9.46
CA GLU A 54 8.33 -6.97 -10.10
C GLU A 54 7.30 -7.45 -11.13
N GLU A 55 7.75 -8.11 -12.19
CA GLU A 55 6.87 -8.62 -13.26
C GLU A 55 6.22 -9.99 -12.94
N GLY A 56 6.48 -10.54 -11.75
CA GLY A 56 6.14 -11.92 -11.40
C GLY A 56 4.71 -12.15 -10.91
N TRP A 57 3.94 -11.10 -10.64
CA TRP A 57 2.59 -11.23 -10.09
C TRP A 57 1.51 -11.08 -11.17
N THR A 58 0.43 -11.83 -11.03
CA THR A 58 -0.72 -11.80 -11.96
C THR A 58 -2.02 -11.39 -11.26
N HIS A 59 -2.08 -11.58 -9.95
CA HIS A 59 -3.24 -11.24 -9.13
C HIS A 59 -2.77 -10.39 -7.95
N VAL A 60 -3.46 -9.29 -7.64
CA VAL A 60 -3.08 -8.39 -6.55
C VAL A 60 -3.05 -9.08 -5.18
N THR A 61 -3.77 -10.19 -5.00
CA THR A 61 -3.73 -11.03 -3.78
C THR A 61 -2.39 -11.72 -3.54
N GLN A 62 -1.52 -11.79 -4.56
CA GLN A 62 -0.15 -12.29 -4.42
C GLN A 62 0.75 -11.25 -3.75
N LEU A 63 0.34 -9.97 -3.73
CA LEU A 63 1.11 -8.89 -3.15
C LEU A 63 0.94 -8.84 -1.62
N PRO A 64 2.01 -8.51 -0.89
CA PRO A 64 2.03 -8.58 0.56
C PRO A 64 1.10 -7.51 1.16
N GLY A 65 0.25 -7.93 2.09
CA GLY A 65 -0.72 -7.04 2.75
C GLY A 65 -2.02 -6.82 1.97
N VAL A 66 -2.18 -7.40 0.77
CA VAL A 66 -3.43 -7.38 0.00
C VAL A 66 -4.30 -8.58 0.38
N GLY A 67 -5.28 -8.34 1.25
CA GLY A 67 -6.34 -9.31 1.58
C GLY A 67 -7.60 -9.13 0.71
N LYS A 68 -8.65 -9.91 1.00
CA LYS A 68 -9.93 -9.88 0.25
C LYS A 68 -10.45 -8.44 0.04
N TYR A 69 -10.50 -7.64 1.10
CA TYR A 69 -10.98 -6.25 1.01
C TYR A 69 -10.25 -5.41 -0.04
N ALA A 70 -8.91 -5.47 -0.06
CA ALA A 70 -8.11 -4.70 -1.01
C ALA A 70 -8.21 -5.27 -2.43
N ALA A 71 -8.31 -6.59 -2.57
CA ALA A 71 -8.52 -7.25 -3.85
C ALA A 71 -9.88 -6.92 -4.47
N ASP A 72 -10.96 -6.95 -3.67
CA ASP A 72 -12.31 -6.54 -4.11
C ASP A 72 -12.30 -5.06 -4.54
N ALA A 73 -11.67 -4.18 -3.74
CA ALA A 73 -11.54 -2.77 -4.08
C ALA A 73 -10.78 -2.58 -5.41
N TYR A 74 -9.68 -3.31 -5.63
CA TYR A 74 -8.95 -3.26 -6.89
C TYR A 74 -9.80 -3.76 -8.07
N ALA A 75 -10.56 -4.85 -7.88
CA ALA A 75 -11.45 -5.37 -8.91
C ALA A 75 -12.50 -4.32 -9.33
N ILE A 76 -13.17 -3.72 -8.35
CA ILE A 76 -14.22 -2.70 -8.56
C ILE A 76 -13.64 -1.43 -9.18
N PHE A 77 -12.61 -0.84 -8.58
CA PHE A 77 -12.16 0.51 -8.91
C PHE A 77 -11.04 0.58 -9.96
N CYS A 78 -10.18 -0.44 -10.05
CA CYS A 78 -9.05 -0.43 -10.98
C CYS A 78 -9.31 -1.27 -12.24
N THR A 79 -10.11 -2.33 -12.15
CA THR A 79 -10.40 -3.19 -13.31
C THR A 79 -11.83 -3.06 -13.87
N GLY A 80 -12.71 -2.36 -13.16
CA GLY A 80 -14.13 -2.22 -13.54
C GLY A 80 -14.94 -3.51 -13.41
N LYS A 81 -14.40 -4.52 -12.74
CA LYS A 81 -15.10 -5.78 -12.45
C LYS A 81 -15.89 -5.60 -11.16
N VAL A 82 -17.20 -5.41 -11.30
CA VAL A 82 -18.13 -5.53 -10.18
C VAL A 82 -18.50 -7.01 -10.09
N GLU A 83 -18.29 -7.65 -8.93
CA GLU A 83 -18.80 -9.01 -8.70
C GLU A 83 -20.33 -8.95 -8.81
N THR A 84 -20.88 -9.37 -9.95
CA THR A 84 -22.26 -9.87 -10.02
C THR A 84 -22.25 -11.21 -9.29
N GLY A 85 -22.86 -11.22 -8.11
CA GLY A 85 -22.89 -12.37 -7.19
C GLY A 85 -23.53 -13.63 -7.74
#